data_AF-A0A239KU08-F1
#
_entry.id   AF-A0A239KU08-F1
#
_cell.length_a   1.000
_cell.length_b   1.000
_cell.length_c   1.000
_cell.angle_alpha   90.00
_cell.angle_beta   90.00
_cell.angle_gamma   90.00
#
_symmetry.space_group_name_H-M   'P 1'
#
loop_
_entity.id
_entity.type
_entity.pdbx_description
1 polymer ?
#
loop_
_entity_poly.entity_id
_entity_poly.type
_entity_poly.pdbx_seq_one_letter_code
_entity_poly.pdbx_strand_id
1 'polypeptide(L)'
;MLKTGTLVGAGRWPNRKAHPDEWERPVSGQVLEFCDVRAWANTIHFPVDDPHPGDVMGMALKLKEQGLLEGLTPVCWDFGSHKQVLWEKTANLRPYAEDIQLWQACKALRMDEIAHPRRRKPRELGEFLPREMQHLGMQKLLPLRPML
;
A
#
# COMPACT_ATOMS: atom_id res chain seq x y z
N MET A 1 -10.85 -9.69 5.14
CA MET A 1 -11.10 -8.81 3.98
C MET A 1 -11.15 -7.39 4.50
N LEU A 2 -10.44 -6.46 3.86
CA LEU A 2 -10.49 -5.04 4.26
C LEU A 2 -11.87 -4.49 3.91
N LYS A 3 -12.45 -3.70 4.83
CA LYS A 3 -13.79 -3.13 4.61
C LYS A 3 -13.70 -2.00 3.59
N THR A 4 -14.68 -1.90 2.70
CA THR A 4 -14.85 -0.75 1.81
C THR A 4 -14.82 0.57 2.57
N GLY A 5 -14.15 1.57 1.99
CA GLY A 5 -13.94 2.88 2.59
C GLY A 5 -12.77 2.93 3.57
N THR A 6 -12.18 1.80 3.96
CA THR A 6 -11.00 1.78 4.83
C THR A 6 -9.82 2.43 4.15
N LEU A 7 -9.10 3.28 4.88
CA LEU A 7 -7.82 3.81 4.44
C LEU A 7 -6.71 2.78 4.64
N VAL A 8 -5.97 2.52 3.57
CA VAL A 8 -4.92 1.52 3.49
C VAL A 8 -3.62 2.14 3.01
N GLY A 9 -2.52 1.51 3.41
CA GLY A 9 -1.19 1.71 2.85
C GLY A 9 -0.66 0.41 2.26
N ALA A 10 0.44 0.52 1.54
CA ALA A 10 1.12 -0.61 0.90
C ALA A 10 2.65 -0.46 0.89
N GLY A 11 3.22 0.41 1.74
CA GLY A 11 4.65 0.75 1.70
C GLY A 11 5.04 1.58 0.48
N ARG A 12 4.08 2.36 -0.05
CA ARG A 12 4.26 3.28 -1.16
C ARG A 12 4.63 4.66 -0.60
N TRP A 13 5.92 4.91 -0.42
CA TRP A 13 6.44 6.19 0.03
C TRP A 13 7.26 6.90 -1.08
N PRO A 14 6.98 8.17 -1.42
CA PRO A 14 7.79 8.90 -2.38
C PRO A 14 9.24 9.08 -1.89
N ASN A 15 10.19 9.18 -2.83
CA ASN A 15 11.61 9.43 -2.58
C ASN A 15 12.33 8.43 -1.66
N ARG A 16 11.80 7.21 -1.50
CA ARG A 16 12.37 6.18 -0.61
C ARG A 16 13.81 5.77 -0.83
N LYS A 17 14.34 6.05 -2.02
CA LYS A 17 15.72 5.75 -2.39
C LYS A 17 16.68 6.90 -2.04
N ALA A 18 16.15 8.06 -1.66
CA ALA A 18 16.92 9.24 -1.28
C ALA A 18 17.28 9.22 0.21
N HIS A 19 17.90 10.31 0.69
CA HIS A 19 18.16 10.51 2.11
C HIS A 19 16.83 10.50 2.91
N PRO A 20 16.78 9.94 4.14
CA PRO A 20 15.52 9.83 4.90
C PRO A 20 14.81 11.16 5.15
N ASP A 21 15.55 12.27 5.18
CA ASP A 21 14.97 13.61 5.31
C ASP A 21 14.11 14.00 4.11
N GLU A 22 14.39 13.45 2.92
CA GLU A 22 13.63 13.68 1.69
C GLU A 22 12.47 12.70 1.51
N TRP A 23 12.33 11.72 2.41
CA TRP A 23 11.21 10.78 2.35
C TRP A 23 9.90 11.48 2.70
N GLU A 24 8.97 11.45 1.76
CA GLU A 24 7.61 11.93 1.96
C GLU A 24 6.76 10.87 2.68
N ARG A 25 5.59 11.30 3.15
CA ARG A 25 4.65 10.41 3.82
C ARG A 25 4.14 9.33 2.84
N PRO A 26 3.83 8.12 3.33
CA PRO A 26 3.19 7.08 2.54
C PRO A 26 1.92 7.58 1.88
N VAL A 27 1.71 7.14 0.64
CA VAL A 27 0.49 7.39 -0.14
C VAL A 27 -0.67 6.62 0.47
N SER A 28 -1.77 7.31 0.78
CA SER A 28 -3.00 6.69 1.28
C SER A 28 -3.86 6.19 0.13
N GLY A 29 -4.45 5.01 0.30
CA GLY A 29 -5.46 4.47 -0.59
C GLY A 29 -6.78 4.25 0.14
N GLN A 30 -7.89 4.34 -0.58
CA GLN A 30 -9.21 3.95 -0.07
C GLN A 30 -9.67 2.67 -0.75
N VAL A 31 -10.06 1.68 0.05
CA VAL A 31 -10.63 0.42 -0.47
C VAL A 31 -11.97 0.72 -1.13
N LEU A 32 -12.13 0.24 -2.37
CA LEU A 32 -13.38 0.30 -3.12
C LEU A 32 -14.11 -1.05 -3.07
N GLU A 33 -15.41 -1.02 -3.33
CA GLU A 33 -16.13 -2.25 -3.66
C GLU A 33 -15.61 -2.82 -4.98
N PHE A 34 -15.63 -4.14 -5.12
CA PHE A 34 -15.20 -4.81 -6.35
C PHE A 34 -16.13 -4.52 -7.54
N CYS A 35 -17.35 -4.01 -7.31
CA CYS A 35 -18.29 -3.56 -8.31
C CYS A 35 -18.38 -2.03 -8.45
N ASP A 36 -17.46 -1.27 -7.82
CA ASP A 36 -17.41 0.18 -7.95
C ASP A 36 -17.01 0.58 -9.38
N VAL A 37 -17.83 1.40 -10.05
CA VAL A 37 -17.59 1.82 -11.45
C VAL A 37 -16.20 2.43 -11.66
N ARG A 38 -15.64 3.11 -10.66
CA ARG A 38 -14.31 3.72 -10.73
C ARG A 38 -13.19 2.69 -10.82
N ALA A 39 -13.41 1.47 -10.30
CA ALA A 39 -12.46 0.37 -10.40
C ALA A 39 -12.44 -0.29 -11.78
N TRP A 40 -13.48 -0.04 -12.59
CA TRP A 40 -13.68 -0.62 -13.91
C TRP A 40 -13.52 0.38 -15.04
N ALA A 41 -13.59 1.68 -14.78
CA ALA A 41 -13.30 2.73 -15.74
C ALA A 41 -11.94 2.52 -16.41
N ASN A 42 -11.89 2.68 -17.73
CA ASN A 42 -10.70 2.51 -18.58
C ASN A 42 -10.01 1.14 -18.45
N THR A 43 -10.75 0.09 -18.10
CA THR A 43 -10.23 -1.29 -18.11
C THR A 43 -10.45 -1.96 -19.47
N ILE A 44 -9.84 -3.13 -19.68
CA ILE A 44 -10.05 -3.93 -20.89
C ILE A 44 -11.53 -4.30 -21.08
N HIS A 45 -12.26 -4.54 -19.98
CA HIS A 45 -13.69 -4.87 -20.02
C HIS A 45 -14.58 -3.64 -20.28
N PHE A 46 -14.09 -2.45 -19.91
CA PHE A 46 -14.81 -1.20 -20.04
C PHE A 46 -13.85 -0.09 -20.49
N PRO A 47 -13.55 0.02 -21.79
CA PRO A 47 -12.64 1.03 -22.33
C PRO A 47 -13.33 2.40 -22.44
N VAL A 48 -14.00 2.82 -21.36
CA VAL A 48 -14.74 4.07 -21.21
C VAL A 48 -14.50 4.64 -19.82
N ASP A 49 -14.58 5.96 -19.70
CA ASP A 49 -14.39 6.66 -18.42
C ASP A 49 -15.54 6.42 -17.43
N ASP A 50 -16.77 6.28 -17.93
CA ASP A 50 -17.99 6.12 -17.12
C ASP A 50 -18.80 4.89 -17.57
N PRO A 51 -18.42 3.68 -17.11
CA PRO A 51 -19.14 2.47 -17.47
C PRO A 51 -20.49 2.36 -16.74
N HIS A 52 -21.50 1.81 -17.42
CA HIS A 52 -22.82 1.65 -16.84
C HIS A 52 -22.78 0.71 -15.60
N PRO A 53 -23.34 1.12 -14.44
CA PRO A 53 -23.23 0.34 -13.20
C PRO A 53 -23.77 -1.09 -13.30
N GLY A 54 -24.83 -1.31 -14.08
CA GLY A 54 -25.41 -2.64 -14.28
C GLY A 54 -24.46 -3.61 -15.00
N ASP A 55 -23.71 -3.12 -15.98
CA ASP A 55 -22.78 -3.94 -16.75
C ASP A 55 -21.54 -4.26 -15.92
N VAL A 56 -21.05 -3.28 -15.15
CA VAL A 56 -19.98 -3.47 -14.17
C VAL A 56 -20.34 -4.54 -13.16
N MET A 57 -21.54 -4.48 -12.57
CA MET A 57 -21.99 -5.48 -11.61
C MET A 57 -22.01 -6.89 -12.23
N GLY A 58 -22.58 -7.04 -13.42
CA GLY A 58 -22.64 -8.33 -14.12
C GLY A 58 -21.25 -8.90 -14.42
N MET A 59 -20.34 -8.08 -14.92
CA MET A 59 -18.97 -8.49 -15.21
C MET A 59 -18.18 -8.83 -13.93
N ALA A 60 -18.29 -7.99 -12.90
CA ALA A 60 -17.59 -8.17 -11.64
C ALA A 60 -18.03 -9.47 -10.93
N LEU A 61 -19.33 -9.78 -10.93
CA LEU A 61 -19.85 -11.04 -10.39
C LEU A 61 -19.35 -12.25 -11.19
N LYS A 62 -19.40 -12.17 -12.52
CA LYS A 62 -18.88 -13.24 -13.40
C LYS A 62 -17.40 -13.53 -13.13
N LEU A 63 -16.57 -12.51 -13.03
CA LEU A 63 -15.13 -12.66 -12.78
C LEU A 63 -14.84 -13.16 -11.35
N LYS A 64 -15.69 -12.80 -10.39
CA LYS A 64 -15.63 -13.31 -9.02
C LYS A 64 -15.96 -14.81 -8.95
N GLU A 65 -17.00 -15.26 -9.64
CA GLU A 65 -17.36 -16.68 -9.73
C GLU A 65 -16.26 -17.52 -10.39
N GLN A 66 -15.52 -16.93 -11.34
CA GLN A 66 -14.37 -17.55 -11.97
C GLN A 66 -13.09 -17.55 -11.12
N GLY A 67 -13.13 -16.97 -9.91
CA GLY A 67 -11.97 -16.84 -9.02
C GLY A 67 -10.91 -15.84 -9.50
N LEU A 68 -11.15 -15.09 -10.58
CA LEU A 68 -10.16 -14.17 -11.16
C LEU A 68 -9.92 -12.92 -10.30
N LEU A 69 -10.85 -12.61 -9.40
CA LEU A 69 -10.73 -11.52 -8.43
C LEU A 69 -10.24 -12.00 -7.05
N GLU A 70 -9.90 -13.28 -6.90
CA GLU A 70 -9.48 -13.83 -5.61
C GLU A 70 -8.16 -13.20 -5.16
N GLY A 71 -8.14 -12.72 -3.90
CA GLY A 71 -6.96 -12.08 -3.33
C GLY A 71 -6.62 -10.70 -3.93
N LEU A 72 -7.50 -10.12 -4.75
CA LEU A 72 -7.38 -8.76 -5.28
C LEU A 72 -8.37 -7.83 -4.59
N THR A 73 -7.94 -6.61 -4.31
CA THR A 73 -8.75 -5.53 -3.74
C THR A 73 -8.54 -4.28 -4.60
N PRO A 74 -9.61 -3.67 -5.15
CA PRO A 74 -9.47 -2.38 -5.82
C PRO A 74 -9.27 -1.27 -4.79
N VAL A 75 -8.27 -0.43 -5.03
CA VAL A 75 -7.90 0.67 -4.13
C VAL A 75 -7.74 1.95 -4.94
N CYS A 76 -8.44 3.01 -4.53
CA CYS A 76 -8.25 4.36 -5.05
C CYS A 76 -7.12 5.03 -4.28
N TRP A 77 -5.95 5.15 -4.90
CA TRP A 77 -4.77 5.81 -4.34
C TRP A 77 -4.83 7.31 -4.54
N ASP A 78 -4.44 8.07 -3.51
CA ASP A 78 -4.37 9.53 -3.53
C ASP A 78 -2.90 9.99 -3.57
N PHE A 79 -2.42 10.33 -4.77
CA PHE A 79 -1.05 10.82 -4.98
C PHE A 79 -0.93 12.34 -4.76
N GLY A 80 -1.95 13.00 -4.20
CA GLY A 80 -2.00 14.43 -3.97
C GLY A 80 -2.34 15.23 -5.23
N SER A 81 -1.61 15.01 -6.33
CA SER A 81 -1.87 15.67 -7.62
C SER A 81 -3.00 15.03 -8.43
N HIS A 82 -3.20 13.72 -8.23
CA HIS A 82 -4.21 12.94 -8.94
C HIS A 82 -4.60 11.72 -8.10
N LYS A 83 -5.73 11.11 -8.47
CA LYS A 83 -6.20 9.84 -7.91
C LYS A 83 -6.14 8.77 -8.98
N GLN A 84 -5.77 7.56 -8.58
CA GLN A 84 -5.70 6.42 -9.50
C GLN A 84 -6.23 5.17 -8.82
N VAL A 85 -7.05 4.40 -9.51
CA VAL A 85 -7.50 3.09 -9.01
C VAL A 85 -6.55 2.01 -9.49
N LEU A 86 -6.07 1.18 -8.55
CA LEU A 86 -5.23 0.01 -8.83
C LEU A 86 -5.83 -1.22 -8.15
N TRP A 87 -5.78 -2.36 -8.84
CA TRP A 87 -6.11 -3.65 -8.26
C TRP A 87 -4.88 -4.21 -7.54
N GLU A 88 -4.93 -4.21 -6.21
CA GLU A 88 -3.82 -4.58 -5.34
C GLU A 88 -4.01 -5.99 -4.80
N LYS A 89 -2.89 -6.68 -4.54
CA LYS A 89 -2.94 -7.93 -3.77
C LYS A 89 -3.36 -7.61 -2.35
N THR A 90 -4.44 -8.21 -1.87
CA THR A 90 -4.96 -7.99 -0.52
C THR A 90 -3.90 -8.25 0.55
N ALA A 91 -3.00 -9.21 0.33
CA ALA A 91 -1.90 -9.53 1.23
C ALA A 91 -0.82 -8.42 1.36
N ASN A 92 -0.76 -7.48 0.41
CA ASN A 92 0.18 -6.35 0.46
C ASN A 92 -0.40 -5.13 1.17
N LEU A 93 -1.73 -5.09 1.35
CA LEU A 93 -2.43 -3.97 1.97
C LEU A 93 -2.41 -4.09 3.48
N ARG A 94 -2.29 -2.95 4.15
CA ARG A 94 -2.40 -2.80 5.60
C ARG A 94 -3.17 -1.54 5.94
N PRO A 95 -3.76 -1.42 7.14
CA PRO A 95 -4.34 -0.16 7.60
C PRO A 95 -3.35 0.99 7.43
N TYR A 96 -3.81 2.13 6.92
CA TYR A 96 -2.92 3.26 6.63
C TYR A 96 -2.18 3.75 7.90
N ALA A 97 -2.83 3.69 9.05
CA ALA A 97 -2.20 4.01 10.33
C ALA A 97 -0.96 3.14 10.63
N GLU A 98 -1.02 1.84 10.32
CA GLU A 98 0.13 0.94 10.47
C GLU A 98 1.24 1.27 9.46
N ASP A 99 0.88 1.64 8.23
CA ASP A 99 1.86 2.04 7.20
C ASP A 99 2.62 3.32 7.59
N ILE A 100 1.94 4.27 8.24
CA ILE A 100 2.57 5.47 8.81
C ILE A 100 3.57 5.09 9.91
N GLN A 101 3.20 4.20 10.82
CA GLN A 101 4.08 3.78 11.92
C GLN A 101 5.32 3.04 11.39
N LEU A 102 5.12 2.15 10.41
CA LEU A 102 6.22 1.49 9.70
C LEU A 102 7.12 2.48 8.99
N TRP A 103 6.56 3.50 8.34
CA TRP A 103 7.34 4.56 7.70
C TRP A 103 8.18 5.36 8.70
N GLN A 104 7.59 5.76 9.84
CA GLN A 104 8.32 6.47 10.90
C GLN A 104 9.46 5.61 11.45
N ALA A 105 9.19 4.33 11.72
CA ALA A 105 10.19 3.39 12.19
C ALA A 105 11.32 3.18 11.17
N CYS A 106 11.00 3.05 9.88
CA CYS A 106 11.99 2.92 8.81
C CYS A 106 12.86 4.18 8.69
N LYS A 107 12.24 5.36 8.78
CA LYS A 107 12.94 6.65 8.72
C LYS A 107 13.90 6.77 9.90
N ALA A 108 13.45 6.43 11.12
CA ALA A 108 14.27 6.47 12.32
C ALA A 108 15.43 5.46 12.27
N LEU A 109 15.17 4.21 11.84
CA LEU A 109 16.20 3.19 11.63
C LEU A 109 17.27 3.68 10.65
N ARG A 110 16.85 4.23 9.50
CA ARG A 110 17.79 4.68 8.48
C ARG A 110 18.61 5.88 8.93
N MET A 111 18.02 6.81 9.67
CA MET A 111 18.76 7.93 10.28
C MET A 111 19.78 7.44 11.32
N ASP A 112 19.42 6.44 12.12
CA ASP A 112 20.30 5.83 13.11
C ASP A 112 21.47 5.07 12.46
N GLU A 113 21.25 4.39 11.33
CA GLU A 113 22.31 3.77 10.53
C GLU A 113 23.32 4.80 10.00
N ILE A 114 22.81 5.93 9.49
CA ILE A 114 23.64 7.04 8.97
C ILE A 114 24.46 7.68 10.10
N ALA A 115 23.84 7.89 11.27
CA ALA A 115 24.50 8.47 12.43
C ALA A 115 25.56 7.56 13.07
N HIS A 116 25.46 6.23 12.89
CA HIS A 116 26.34 5.24 13.53
C HIS A 116 27.00 4.28 12.53
N PRO A 117 27.83 4.78 11.58
CA PRO A 117 28.36 3.99 10.47
C PRO A 117 29.30 2.85 10.92
N ARG A 118 29.83 2.90 12.15
CA ARG A 118 30.75 1.88 12.70
C ARG A 118 30.05 0.82 13.55
N ARG A 119 28.72 0.82 13.63
CA ARG A 119 27.98 -0.13 14.46
C ARG A 119 28.11 -1.55 13.90
N ARG A 120 28.52 -2.50 14.74
CA ARG A 120 28.74 -3.90 14.34
C ARG A 120 27.44 -4.72 14.21
N LYS A 121 26.42 -4.40 15.01
CA LYS A 121 25.12 -5.06 14.99
C LYS A 121 24.03 -4.05 14.58
N PRO A 122 23.36 -4.25 13.44
CA PRO A 122 22.18 -3.44 13.08
C PRO A 122 21.09 -3.57 14.14
N ARG A 123 20.35 -2.48 14.38
CA ARG A 123 19.15 -2.52 15.21
C ARG A 123 17.99 -3.06 14.38
N GLU A 124 17.06 -3.74 15.03
CA GLU A 124 15.88 -4.27 14.37
C GLU A 124 14.80 -3.19 14.22
N LEU A 125 14.00 -3.25 13.16
CA LEU A 125 12.90 -2.29 12.93
C LEU A 125 11.93 -2.23 14.12
N GLY A 126 11.68 -3.38 14.75
CA GLY A 126 10.81 -3.49 15.93
C GLY A 126 11.25 -2.61 17.11
N GLU A 127 12.52 -2.23 17.20
CA GLU A 127 13.02 -1.34 18.24
C GLU A 127 12.62 0.13 18.04
N PHE A 128 12.16 0.48 16.84
CA PHE A 128 11.70 1.81 16.46
C PHE A 128 10.17 1.89 16.36
N LEU A 129 9.47 0.78 16.63
CA LEU A 129 8.01 0.71 16.64
C LEU A 129 7.45 0.82 18.07
N PRO A 130 6.22 1.32 18.24
CA PRO A 130 5.49 1.21 19.51
C PRO A 130 5.40 -0.24 19.99
N ARG A 131 5.30 -0.45 21.31
CA ARG A 131 5.39 -1.77 21.95
C ARG A 131 4.32 -2.73 21.41
N GLU A 132 3.12 -2.22 21.21
CA GLU A 132 1.96 -2.90 20.63
C GLU A 132 2.16 -3.32 19.16
N MET A 133 3.06 -2.66 18.43
CA MET A 133 3.28 -2.84 16.99
C MET A 133 4.61 -3.55 16.67
N GLN A 134 5.37 -4.01 17.67
CA GLN A 134 6.65 -4.68 17.43
C GLN A 134 6.55 -5.91 16.54
N HIS A 135 5.40 -6.61 16.58
CA HIS A 135 5.10 -7.74 15.71
C HIS A 135 5.14 -7.39 14.21
N LEU A 136 4.86 -6.13 13.86
CA LEU A 136 4.97 -5.63 12.48
C LEU A 136 6.42 -5.55 12.01
N GLY A 137 7.38 -5.44 12.93
CA GLY A 137 8.81 -5.42 12.62
C GLY A 137 9.34 -6.71 11.99
N MET A 138 8.59 -7.82 12.09
CA MET A 138 8.90 -9.10 11.44
C MET A 138 8.33 -9.21 10.02
N GLN A 139 7.48 -8.27 9.60
CA GLN A 139 6.92 -8.30 8.25
C GLN A 139 8.01 -7.93 7.24
N LYS A 140 8.10 -8.71 6.15
CA LYS A 140 8.93 -8.35 4.99
C LYS A 140 8.39 -7.05 4.40
N LEU A 141 8.91 -5.92 4.86
CA LEU A 141 8.88 -4.69 4.08
C LEU A 141 9.61 -4.98 2.78
N LEU A 142 8.95 -4.69 1.64
CA LEU A 142 9.58 -4.74 0.32
C LEU A 142 10.97 -4.10 0.42
N PRO A 143 12.01 -4.77 -0.12
CA PRO A 143 13.35 -4.73 0.46
C PRO A 143 13.89 -3.30 0.55
N LEU A 144 14.23 -2.89 1.77
CA LEU A 144 15.06 -1.71 2.09
C LEU A 144 16.52 -1.88 1.65
N ARG A 145 16.89 -3.00 0.98
CA ARG A 145 18.23 -3.16 0.46
C ARG A 145 18.40 -2.28 -0.78
N PRO A 146 19.39 -1.36 -0.80
CA PRO A 146 19.94 -0.96 -2.06
C PRO A 146 20.56 -2.22 -2.69
N MET A 147 20.17 -2.55 -3.92
CA MET A 147 21.06 -3.36 -4.76
C MET A 147 22.30 -2.49 -4.96
N LEU A 148 23.39 -2.87 -4.30
CA LEU A 148 24.74 -2.49 -4.72
C LEU A 148 24.98 -3.02 -6.14
#